data_AF-A0A919UHM6-F1
#
_entry.id   AF-A0A919UHM6-F1
#
_cell.length_a   1.000
_cell.length_b   1.000
_cell.length_c   1.000
_cell.angle_alpha   90.00
_cell.angle_beta   90.00
_cell.angle_gamma   90.00
#
_symmetry.space_group_name_H-M   'P 1'
#
loop_
_entity.id
_entity.type
_entity.pdbx_description
1 polymer ?
#
loop_
_entity_poly.entity_id
_entity_poly.type
_entity_poly.pdbx_seq_one_letter_code
_entity_poly.pdbx_strand_id
1 'polypeptide(L)'
;MNPLPGMELVSGPSAGSSSASSRNAEAACDVGKVMTGSGFAVDNGAGQAIVNEVRPRGFNTTPTAVFLQAHEEDSYSGSWSLRGWAICADSVSGLAFSSIGHAFDDVDGMEVTGTCASGKRLLSGGHVISMIDLTAREGEIGVHNLDVTQNLVGGQSTQVEVEAERLARSDESWSLGGYAICATA
;
A
#
# COMPACT_ATOMS: atom_id res chain seq x y z
N MET A 1 18.25 -9.38 13.41
CA MET A 1 17.05 -10.22 13.11
C MET A 1 17.48 -11.34 12.19
N ASN A 2 17.01 -12.56 12.41
CA ASN A 2 17.19 -13.67 11.46
C ASN A 2 16.12 -13.50 10.35
N PRO A 3 16.46 -13.56 9.05
CA PRO A 3 15.46 -13.49 7.98
C PRO A 3 14.42 -14.60 8.13
N LEU A 4 13.20 -14.34 7.67
CA LEU A 4 12.14 -15.36 7.63
C LEU A 4 12.59 -16.53 6.74
N PRO A 5 12.23 -17.78 7.08
CA PRO A 5 12.52 -18.94 6.24
C PRO A 5 11.96 -18.75 4.82
N GLY A 6 12.74 -19.17 3.81
CA GLY A 6 12.31 -19.09 2.41
C GLY A 6 12.13 -17.67 1.88
N MET A 7 12.75 -16.66 2.51
CA MET A 7 12.56 -15.26 2.10
C MET A 7 12.95 -15.03 0.63
N GLU A 8 12.08 -14.33 -0.10
CA GLU A 8 12.32 -13.90 -1.46
C GLU A 8 11.73 -12.51 -1.71
N LEU A 9 12.23 -11.85 -2.73
CA LEU A 9 11.71 -10.60 -3.24
C LEU A 9 11.27 -10.82 -4.68
N VAL A 10 9.97 -10.77 -4.94
CA VAL A 10 9.42 -10.93 -6.29
C VAL A 10 8.99 -9.57 -6.81
N SER A 11 9.37 -9.23 -8.05
CA SER A 11 9.02 -7.96 -8.69
C SER A 11 8.01 -8.14 -9.81
N GLY A 12 7.11 -7.18 -9.96
CA GLY A 12 6.15 -7.09 -11.06
C GLY A 12 6.20 -5.71 -11.73
N PRO A 13 6.38 -5.62 -13.06
CA PRO A 13 6.34 -4.35 -13.76
C PRO A 13 4.90 -3.86 -13.94
N SER A 14 4.74 -2.60 -14.30
CA SER A 14 3.43 -2.05 -14.62
C SER A 14 2.83 -2.69 -15.86
N ALA A 15 1.55 -3.05 -15.80
CA ALA A 15 0.74 -3.27 -16.99
C ALA A 15 0.15 -1.92 -17.46
N GLY A 16 0.07 -1.74 -18.78
CA GLY A 16 -0.50 -0.54 -19.41
C GLY A 16 0.32 0.00 -20.59
N SER A 17 -0.30 0.83 -21.42
CA SER A 17 0.35 1.54 -22.53
C SER A 17 0.93 2.88 -22.06
N SER A 18 2.04 3.34 -22.66
CA SER A 18 2.74 4.58 -22.28
C SER A 18 1.87 5.86 -22.26
N SER A 19 0.72 5.86 -22.92
CA SER A 19 -0.21 7.00 -23.01
C SER A 19 -1.32 7.03 -21.96
N ALA A 20 -1.47 5.99 -21.12
CA ALA A 20 -2.49 6.05 -20.06
C ALA A 20 -1.97 6.88 -18.87
N SER A 21 -2.84 7.69 -18.28
CA SER A 21 -2.55 8.47 -17.06
C SER A 21 -2.45 7.61 -15.81
N SER A 22 -2.72 6.31 -15.91
CA SER A 22 -2.63 5.37 -14.80
C SER A 22 -1.79 4.15 -15.17
N ARG A 23 -1.17 3.57 -14.13
CA ARG A 23 -0.43 2.30 -14.21
C ARG A 23 -0.85 1.45 -13.04
N ASN A 24 -0.98 0.15 -13.28
CA ASN A 24 -1.06 -0.83 -12.21
C ASN A 24 0.10 -1.80 -12.30
N ALA A 25 0.53 -2.35 -11.17
CA ALA A 25 1.56 -3.37 -11.11
C ALA A 25 1.11 -4.46 -10.15
N GLU A 26 1.53 -5.69 -10.40
CA GLU A 26 1.22 -6.82 -9.53
C GLU A 26 2.46 -7.70 -9.37
N ALA A 27 2.79 -8.03 -8.13
CA ALA A 27 3.85 -8.98 -7.81
C ALA A 27 3.27 -10.08 -6.92
N ALA A 28 3.45 -11.34 -7.34
CA ALA A 28 2.95 -12.51 -6.65
C ALA A 28 4.10 -13.37 -6.12
N CYS A 29 3.94 -13.89 -4.92
CA CYS A 29 4.88 -14.85 -4.33
C CYS A 29 4.91 -16.16 -5.12
N ASP A 30 6.04 -16.86 -5.06
CA ASP A 30 6.13 -18.20 -5.62
C ASP A 30 5.10 -19.15 -4.98
N VAL A 31 4.69 -20.18 -5.72
CA VAL A 31 3.67 -21.14 -5.27
C VAL A 31 4.07 -21.75 -3.92
N GLY A 32 3.15 -21.68 -2.95
CA GLY A 32 3.35 -22.19 -1.59
C GLY A 32 3.89 -21.18 -0.59
N LYS A 33 4.24 -19.97 -1.03
CA LYS A 33 4.70 -18.88 -0.15
C LYS A 33 3.61 -17.87 0.16
N VAL A 34 3.86 -17.09 1.21
CA VAL A 34 2.97 -16.05 1.71
C VAL A 34 3.66 -14.70 1.63
N MET A 35 2.88 -13.64 1.41
CA MET A 35 3.37 -12.27 1.38
C MET A 35 3.46 -11.71 2.79
N THR A 36 4.62 -11.19 3.12
CA THR A 36 4.96 -10.62 4.44
C THR A 36 5.15 -9.11 4.39
N GLY A 37 5.32 -8.56 3.19
CA GLY A 37 5.38 -7.13 2.95
C GLY A 37 5.36 -6.79 1.48
N SER A 38 5.35 -5.49 1.19
CA SER A 38 5.33 -4.96 -0.16
C SER A 38 6.16 -3.68 -0.30
N GLY A 39 6.50 -3.32 -1.52
CA GLY A 39 7.14 -2.06 -1.86
C GLY A 39 6.85 -1.65 -3.30
N PHE A 40 7.24 -0.42 -3.66
CA PHE A 40 6.99 0.13 -4.98
C PHE A 40 8.04 1.14 -5.41
N ALA A 41 8.12 1.37 -6.72
CA ALA A 41 8.91 2.43 -7.33
C ALA A 41 8.18 2.99 -8.54
N VAL A 42 8.28 4.30 -8.69
CA VAL A 42 7.83 5.03 -9.86
C VAL A 42 9.08 5.52 -10.59
N ASP A 43 9.34 4.97 -11.77
CA ASP A 43 10.48 5.35 -12.60
C ASP A 43 10.03 6.44 -13.59
N ASN A 44 10.82 7.52 -13.69
CA ASN A 44 10.59 8.65 -14.59
C ASN A 44 9.24 9.36 -14.41
N GLY A 45 8.61 9.26 -13.23
CA GLY A 45 7.35 9.96 -12.94
C GLY A 45 7.49 11.47 -12.70
N ALA A 46 8.72 11.98 -12.50
CA ALA A 46 9.02 13.40 -12.30
C ALA A 46 8.17 14.10 -11.21
N GLY A 47 7.72 13.36 -10.19
CA GLY A 47 6.82 13.87 -9.14
C GLY A 47 5.37 14.03 -9.59
N GLN A 48 5.04 13.66 -10.83
CA GLN A 48 3.70 13.76 -11.41
C GLN A 48 2.94 12.45 -11.35
N ALA A 49 3.55 11.34 -10.93
CA ALA A 49 2.88 10.05 -10.78
C ALA A 49 2.90 9.60 -9.32
N ILE A 50 1.71 9.40 -8.76
CA ILE A 50 1.47 9.15 -7.33
C ILE A 50 0.87 7.76 -7.17
N VAL A 51 1.38 7.00 -6.21
CA VAL A 51 0.86 5.67 -5.86
C VAL A 51 -0.28 5.84 -4.87
N ASN A 52 -1.51 5.75 -5.36
CA ASN A 52 -2.73 5.90 -4.57
C ASN A 52 -3.19 4.57 -3.94
N GLU A 53 -2.68 3.45 -4.43
CA GLU A 53 -3.01 2.13 -3.92
C GLU A 53 -1.78 1.23 -3.89
N VAL A 54 -1.51 0.68 -2.71
CA VAL A 54 -0.65 -0.49 -2.49
C VAL A 54 -1.56 -1.40 -1.70
N ARG A 55 -1.86 -2.64 -2.07
CA ARG A 55 -2.68 -3.50 -1.21
C ARG A 55 -2.44 -4.97 -1.46
N PRO A 56 -2.56 -5.85 -0.46
CA PRO A 56 -2.52 -7.28 -0.69
C PRO A 56 -3.70 -7.74 -1.56
N ARG A 57 -3.44 -8.66 -2.48
CA ARG A 57 -4.47 -9.43 -3.17
C ARG A 57 -4.99 -10.53 -2.25
N GLY A 58 -6.28 -10.83 -2.35
CA GLY A 58 -6.93 -11.90 -1.58
C GLY A 58 -7.43 -11.43 -0.22
N PHE A 59 -8.18 -10.32 -0.18
CA PHE A 59 -8.92 -9.88 1.01
C PHE A 59 -9.65 -11.07 1.65
N ASN A 60 -9.45 -11.26 2.96
CA ASN A 60 -9.97 -12.37 3.79
C ASN A 60 -9.23 -13.72 3.68
N THR A 61 -8.13 -13.79 2.93
CA THR A 61 -7.23 -14.95 2.87
C THR A 61 -5.81 -14.55 3.21
N THR A 62 -4.94 -15.52 3.45
CA THR A 62 -3.51 -15.24 3.63
C THR A 62 -2.97 -14.57 2.37
N PRO A 63 -2.35 -13.38 2.46
CA PRO A 63 -1.93 -12.64 1.28
C PRO A 63 -0.80 -13.38 0.56
N THR A 64 -0.86 -13.42 -0.77
CA THR A 64 0.17 -14.07 -1.62
C THR A 64 0.65 -13.18 -2.75
N ALA A 65 0.10 -11.96 -2.88
CA ALA A 65 0.51 -11.00 -3.89
C ALA A 65 0.15 -9.58 -3.43
N VAL A 66 0.80 -8.59 -4.02
CA VAL A 66 0.47 -7.18 -3.89
C VAL A 66 -0.07 -6.65 -5.21
N PHE A 67 -1.13 -5.86 -5.14
CA PHE A 67 -1.61 -5.01 -6.20
C PHE A 67 -1.20 -3.57 -5.92
N LEU A 68 -0.76 -2.86 -6.95
CA LEU A 68 -0.45 -1.45 -6.87
C LEU A 68 -1.13 -0.69 -7.99
N GLN A 69 -1.51 0.54 -7.69
CA GLN A 69 -1.98 1.50 -8.68
C GLN A 69 -1.29 2.85 -8.45
N ALA A 70 -1.02 3.52 -9.56
CA ALA A 70 -0.54 4.87 -9.58
C ALA A 70 -1.25 5.67 -10.66
N HIS A 71 -1.40 6.97 -10.41
CA HIS A 71 -2.01 7.93 -11.33
C HIS A 71 -1.15 9.16 -11.48
N GLU A 72 -1.26 9.76 -12.65
CA GLU A 72 -0.78 11.10 -12.88
C GLU A 72 -1.62 12.12 -12.08
N GLU A 73 -0.95 13.00 -11.33
CA GLU A 73 -1.54 14.16 -10.65
C GLU A 73 -2.18 15.09 -11.69
N ASP A 74 -1.36 15.47 -12.67
CA ASP A 74 -1.71 16.26 -13.83
C ASP A 74 -1.21 15.56 -15.09
N SER A 75 -1.76 15.94 -16.25
CA SER A 75 -1.38 15.36 -17.53
C SER A 75 0.14 15.42 -17.75
N TYR A 76 0.78 14.25 -17.78
CA TYR A 76 2.22 14.15 -17.93
C TYR A 76 2.59 13.65 -19.33
N SER A 77 3.41 14.43 -20.04
CA SER A 77 3.85 14.10 -21.41
C SER A 77 5.05 13.16 -21.46
N GLY A 78 5.69 12.91 -20.32
CA GLY A 78 6.81 11.98 -20.21
C GLY A 78 6.36 10.53 -20.10
N SER A 79 7.27 9.61 -20.41
CA SER A 79 7.02 8.18 -20.19
C SER A 79 7.46 7.78 -18.80
N TRP A 80 6.57 7.11 -18.06
CA TRP A 80 6.82 6.61 -16.72
C TRP A 80 6.34 5.17 -16.55
N SER A 81 6.90 4.47 -15.56
CA SER A 81 6.50 3.12 -15.21
C SER A 81 6.38 2.93 -13.71
N LEU A 82 5.47 2.04 -13.31
CA LEU A 82 5.33 1.57 -11.93
C LEU A 82 5.99 0.19 -11.81
N ARG A 83 6.65 -0.08 -10.70
CA ARG A 83 7.13 -1.41 -10.34
C ARG A 83 6.68 -1.75 -8.93
N GLY A 84 6.14 -2.94 -8.76
CA GLY A 84 5.75 -3.52 -7.48
C GLY A 84 6.75 -4.56 -7.00
N TRP A 85 6.84 -4.72 -5.69
CA TRP A 85 7.55 -5.82 -5.05
C TRP A 85 6.70 -6.48 -3.98
N ALA A 86 6.68 -7.80 -3.98
CA ALA A 86 6.20 -8.63 -2.88
C ALA A 86 7.40 -9.22 -2.13
N ILE A 87 7.41 -9.03 -0.81
CA ILE A 87 8.36 -9.68 0.09
C ILE A 87 7.69 -10.95 0.59
N CYS A 88 8.19 -12.10 0.18
CA CYS A 88 7.55 -13.39 0.43
C CYS A 88 8.42 -14.27 1.31
N ALA A 89 7.78 -15.24 1.98
CA ALA A 89 8.44 -16.21 2.83
C ALA A 89 7.64 -17.52 2.84
N ASP A 90 8.22 -18.57 3.40
CA ASP A 90 7.45 -19.74 3.81
C ASP A 90 6.39 -19.35 4.84
N SER A 91 5.41 -20.23 5.09
CA SER A 91 4.28 -19.96 5.99
C SER A 91 4.72 -19.34 7.33
N VAL A 92 4.22 -18.14 7.63
CA VAL A 92 4.51 -17.42 8.87
C VAL A 92 3.40 -17.65 9.89
N SER A 93 3.78 -18.02 11.12
CA SER A 93 2.81 -18.27 12.20
C SER A 93 1.97 -17.03 12.49
N GLY A 94 0.64 -17.24 12.56
CA GLY A 94 -0.31 -16.19 12.87
C GLY A 94 -0.39 -15.06 11.84
N LEU A 95 0.14 -15.25 10.63
CA LEU A 95 0.05 -14.26 9.56
C LEU A 95 -1.41 -13.90 9.28
N ALA A 96 -1.72 -12.61 9.34
CA ALA A 96 -3.05 -12.08 9.08
C ALA A 96 -2.95 -10.74 8.37
N PHE A 97 -3.87 -10.55 7.43
CA PHE A 97 -4.22 -9.26 6.89
C PHE A 97 -5.25 -8.60 7.80
N SER A 98 -5.13 -7.30 8.03
CA SER A 98 -6.13 -6.51 8.75
C SER A 98 -6.38 -5.22 7.98
N SER A 99 -7.64 -4.95 7.63
CA SER A 99 -8.12 -3.60 7.32
C SER A 99 -8.34 -2.89 8.65
N ILE A 100 -7.65 -1.79 8.90
CA ILE A 100 -7.53 -1.30 10.29
C ILE A 100 -7.93 0.15 10.47
N GLY A 101 -8.00 0.93 9.38
CA GLY A 101 -8.39 2.32 9.47
C GLY A 101 -9.07 2.76 8.19
N HIS A 102 -10.20 3.44 8.35
CA HIS A 102 -10.96 4.03 7.25
C HIS A 102 -11.42 5.42 7.69
N ALA A 103 -11.04 6.43 6.92
CA ALA A 103 -11.53 7.80 7.07
C ALA A 103 -12.32 8.19 5.81
N PHE A 104 -13.39 8.94 6.03
CA PHE A 104 -14.25 9.51 4.98
C PHE A 104 -14.57 10.92 5.42
N ASP A 105 -14.07 11.91 4.69
CA ASP A 105 -14.31 13.32 5.00
C ASP A 105 -14.01 14.18 3.75
N ASP A 106 -14.47 15.42 3.77
CA ASP A 106 -14.15 16.42 2.75
C ASP A 106 -13.14 17.42 3.33
N VAL A 107 -11.99 16.89 3.73
CA VAL A 107 -10.89 17.65 4.33
C VAL A 107 -9.62 17.49 3.49
N ASP A 108 -8.69 18.41 3.69
CA ASP A 108 -7.41 18.44 2.98
C ASP A 108 -6.46 17.33 3.43
N GLY A 109 -6.64 16.77 4.63
CA GLY A 109 -5.77 15.72 5.16
C GLY A 109 -6.53 14.72 6.03
N MET A 110 -6.26 13.44 5.81
CA MET A 110 -6.77 12.35 6.64
C MET A 110 -5.63 11.54 7.22
N GLU A 111 -5.85 11.09 8.44
CA GLU A 111 -5.00 10.15 9.13
C GLU A 111 -5.84 8.91 9.49
N VAL A 112 -5.30 7.73 9.23
CA VAL A 112 -5.86 6.48 9.73
C VAL A 112 -4.79 5.68 10.45
N THR A 113 -5.14 5.22 11.64
CA THR A 113 -4.25 4.45 12.50
C THR A 113 -4.80 3.05 12.71
N GLY A 114 -3.92 2.07 12.62
CA GLY A 114 -4.25 0.66 12.66
C GLY A 114 -3.37 -0.15 13.60
N THR A 115 -3.95 -0.96 14.47
CA THR A 115 -3.21 -1.79 15.44
C THR A 115 -3.41 -3.29 15.18
N CYS A 116 -2.30 -4.04 15.14
CA CYS A 116 -2.30 -5.50 15.12
C CYS A 116 -2.97 -6.07 16.38
N ALA A 117 -3.69 -7.18 16.23
CA ALA A 117 -4.29 -7.88 17.36
C ALA A 117 -3.24 -8.29 18.42
N SER A 118 -3.68 -8.45 19.67
CA SER A 118 -2.81 -8.83 20.79
C SER A 118 -1.99 -10.10 20.48
N GLY A 119 -0.71 -10.08 20.88
CA GLY A 119 0.24 -11.17 20.60
C GLY A 119 0.77 -11.21 19.17
N LYS A 120 0.45 -10.20 18.34
CA LYS A 120 1.00 -10.04 17.00
C LYS A 120 1.85 -8.78 16.88
N ARG A 121 2.84 -8.85 15.99
CA ARG A 121 3.66 -7.72 15.53
C ARG A 121 3.34 -7.36 14.09
N LEU A 122 3.57 -6.10 13.76
CA LEU A 122 3.48 -5.58 12.41
C LEU A 122 4.68 -6.06 11.59
N LEU A 123 4.41 -6.54 10.37
CA LEU A 123 5.43 -6.88 9.38
C LEU A 123 5.53 -5.79 8.31
N SER A 124 4.38 -5.31 7.85
CA SER A 124 4.27 -4.34 6.76
C SER A 124 2.87 -3.72 6.78
N GLY A 125 2.69 -2.60 6.09
CA GLY A 125 1.40 -1.97 5.90
C GLY A 125 1.29 -1.33 4.52
N GLY A 126 0.21 -0.58 4.34
CA GLY A 126 0.03 0.32 3.21
C GLY A 126 -1.38 0.86 3.15
N HIS A 127 -1.75 1.36 1.98
CA HIS A 127 -2.87 2.27 1.84
C HIS A 127 -3.70 2.04 0.59
N VAL A 128 -4.96 2.46 0.68
CA VAL A 128 -5.87 2.59 -0.45
C VAL A 128 -6.52 3.95 -0.36
N ILE A 129 -6.33 4.78 -1.37
CA ILE A 129 -7.15 5.96 -1.59
C ILE A 129 -8.26 5.59 -2.56
N SER A 130 -9.49 5.98 -2.27
CA SER A 130 -10.61 5.82 -3.20
C SER A 130 -11.41 7.11 -3.26
N MET A 131 -11.59 7.61 -4.49
CA MET A 131 -12.45 8.76 -4.73
C MET A 131 -13.91 8.32 -4.62
N ILE A 132 -14.71 9.14 -3.95
CA ILE A 132 -16.15 8.88 -3.78
C ILE A 132 -16.91 9.47 -4.96
N ASP A 133 -16.40 10.56 -5.54
CA ASP A 133 -16.91 11.11 -6.78
C ASP A 133 -16.35 10.37 -8.00
N LEU A 134 -17.21 9.95 -8.92
CA LEU A 134 -16.83 9.23 -10.13
C LEU A 134 -16.22 10.14 -11.21
N THR A 135 -16.34 11.45 -11.08
CA THR A 135 -15.64 12.41 -11.95
C THR A 135 -14.24 12.75 -11.47
N ALA A 136 -13.85 12.16 -10.34
CA ALA A 136 -12.64 12.54 -9.64
C ALA A 136 -11.34 12.11 -10.28
N ARG A 137 -10.31 12.92 -10.06
CA ARG A 137 -8.94 12.61 -10.47
C ARG A 137 -8.21 11.87 -9.35
N GLU A 138 -7.99 10.57 -9.52
CA GLU A 138 -7.33 9.71 -8.52
C GLU A 138 -5.86 10.09 -8.22
N GLY A 139 -5.25 10.98 -9.02
CA GLY A 139 -3.90 11.51 -8.81
C GLY A 139 -3.82 12.73 -7.89
N GLU A 140 -4.93 13.32 -7.44
CA GLU A 140 -4.89 14.56 -6.65
C GLU A 140 -4.71 14.36 -5.14
N ILE A 141 -4.72 13.11 -4.67
CA ILE A 141 -4.50 12.75 -3.27
C ILE A 141 -3.22 11.91 -3.19
N GLY A 142 -2.30 12.32 -2.33
CA GLY A 142 -1.05 11.61 -2.08
C GLY A 142 -0.92 11.13 -0.65
N VAL A 143 -0.40 9.92 -0.47
CA VAL A 143 0.10 9.47 0.85
C VAL A 143 1.48 10.07 1.06
N HIS A 144 1.62 10.90 2.09
CA HIS A 144 2.90 11.50 2.47
C HIS A 144 3.49 10.85 3.72
N ASN A 145 2.68 10.15 4.52
CA ASN A 145 3.16 9.32 5.62
C ASN A 145 2.61 7.89 5.58
N LEU A 146 3.50 6.92 5.72
CA LEU A 146 3.19 5.53 6.02
C LEU A 146 4.19 5.08 7.08
N ASP A 147 3.86 5.35 8.34
CA ASP A 147 4.77 5.09 9.46
C ASP A 147 4.40 3.80 10.19
N VAL A 148 5.46 3.11 10.62
CA VAL A 148 5.36 1.99 11.55
C VAL A 148 5.58 2.55 12.93
N THR A 149 4.50 3.06 13.53
CA THR A 149 4.57 3.71 14.83
C THR A 149 5.09 2.75 15.89
N GLN A 150 6.09 3.23 16.64
CA GLN A 150 6.74 2.52 17.73
C GLN A 150 5.85 2.47 18.98
N ASN A 151 4.63 1.96 18.84
CA ASN A 151 3.86 1.46 19.97
C ASN A 151 4.44 0.10 20.36
N LEU A 152 5.63 0.15 20.99
CA LEU A 152 6.46 -0.99 21.30
C LEU A 152 5.85 -1.77 22.46
N VAL A 153 5.01 -2.76 22.16
CA VAL A 153 4.65 -3.78 23.14
C VAL A 153 5.78 -4.80 23.17
N GLY A 154 6.61 -4.77 24.21
CA GLY A 154 7.75 -5.70 24.34
C GLY A 154 8.85 -5.49 23.30
N GLY A 155 8.97 -4.30 22.70
CA GLY A 155 10.01 -3.97 21.72
C GLY A 155 9.67 -4.30 20.26
N GLN A 156 8.41 -4.64 19.95
CA GLN A 156 7.94 -4.88 18.60
C GLN A 156 6.91 -3.84 18.17
N SER A 157 7.02 -3.34 16.94
CA SER A 157 6.01 -2.45 16.37
C SER A 157 4.70 -3.21 16.15
N THR A 158 3.58 -2.59 16.53
CA THR A 158 2.25 -3.19 16.42
C THR A 158 1.26 -2.30 15.67
N GLN A 159 1.68 -1.09 15.29
CA GLN A 159 0.80 -0.07 14.76
C GLN A 159 1.35 0.47 13.44
N VAL A 160 0.44 0.72 12.50
CA VAL A 160 0.68 1.43 11.25
C VAL A 160 -0.17 2.68 11.25
N GLU A 161 0.41 3.78 10.79
CA GLU A 161 -0.25 5.05 10.60
C GLU A 161 -0.12 5.44 9.13
N VAL A 162 -1.22 5.90 8.54
CA VAL A 162 -1.27 6.36 7.16
C VAL A 162 -1.82 7.77 7.16
N GLU A 163 -1.06 8.71 6.64
CA GLU A 163 -1.51 10.09 6.40
C GLU A 163 -1.51 10.36 4.91
N ALA A 164 -2.63 10.89 4.45
CA ALA A 164 -2.80 11.33 3.07
C ALA A 164 -3.27 12.78 3.06
N GLU A 165 -2.79 13.52 2.07
CA GLU A 165 -3.17 14.91 1.87
C GLU A 165 -3.58 15.15 0.42
N ARG A 166 -4.39 16.18 0.25
CA ARG A 166 -4.78 16.70 -1.04
C ARG A 166 -3.64 17.53 -1.63
N LEU A 167 -3.16 17.15 -2.81
CA LEU A 167 -2.04 17.78 -3.50
C LEU A 167 -2.48 18.91 -4.44
N ALA A 168 -3.69 18.80 -4.99
CA ALA A 168 -4.32 19.81 -5.83
C ALA A 168 -5.74 20.14 -5.34
N ARG A 169 -6.22 21.38 -5.55
CA ARG A 169 -7.58 21.77 -5.14
C ARG A 169 -8.65 21.02 -5.96
N SER A 170 -9.11 19.90 -5.43
CA SER A 170 -10.43 19.32 -5.71
C SER A 170 -11.39 19.56 -4.56
N ASP A 171 -12.66 19.80 -4.90
CA ASP A 171 -13.82 19.72 -4.00
C ASP A 171 -14.39 18.28 -3.94
N GLU A 172 -13.58 17.30 -4.33
CA GLU A 172 -13.98 15.91 -4.46
C GLU A 172 -13.82 15.20 -3.13
N SER A 173 -14.90 14.54 -2.71
CA SER A 173 -14.88 13.68 -1.52
C SER A 173 -14.07 12.42 -1.79
N TRP A 174 -13.25 12.04 -0.82
CA TRP A 174 -12.34 10.90 -0.92
C TRP A 174 -12.36 10.08 0.37
N SER A 175 -11.73 8.91 0.31
CA SER A 175 -11.58 8.03 1.46
C SER A 175 -10.15 7.52 1.55
N LEU A 176 -9.69 7.35 2.79
CA LEU A 176 -8.41 6.76 3.12
C LEU A 176 -8.62 5.44 3.82
N GLY A 177 -8.09 4.36 3.25
CA GLY A 177 -8.01 3.05 3.87
C GLY A 177 -6.57 2.69 4.21
N GLY A 178 -6.34 2.12 5.40
CA GLY A 178 -5.05 1.57 5.83
C GLY A 178 -5.15 0.06 6.12
N TYR A 179 -4.09 -0.68 5.81
CA TYR A 179 -3.97 -2.09 6.18
C TYR A 179 -2.63 -2.43 6.81
N ALA A 180 -2.63 -3.56 7.52
CA ALA A 180 -1.42 -4.22 8.02
C ALA A 180 -1.36 -5.68 7.60
N ILE A 181 -0.12 -6.14 7.50
CA ILE A 181 0.26 -7.54 7.56
C ILE A 181 0.86 -7.76 8.96
N CYS A 182 0.18 -8.54 9.78
CA CYS A 182 0.60 -8.85 11.14
C CYS A 182 0.95 -10.34 11.27
N ALA A 183 1.88 -10.70 12.14
CA ALA A 183 2.21 -12.09 12.46
C ALA A 183 2.47 -12.27 13.96
N THR A 184 2.50 -13.50 14.45
CA THR A 184 2.81 -13.77 15.86
C THR A 184 4.16 -13.16 16.25
N ALA A 185 4.18 -12.54 17.43
CA ALA A 185 5.34 -11.90 18.07
C ALA A 185 6.49 -12.87 18.33
#